data_AF-A0A7C9NZL4-F1
#
_entry.id   AF-A0A7C9NZL4-F1
#
_cell.length_a   1.000
_cell.length_b   1.000
_cell.length_c   1.000
_cell.angle_alpha   90.00
_cell.angle_beta   90.00
_cell.angle_gamma   90.00
#
_symmetry.space_group_name_H-M   'P 1'
#
loop_
_entity.id
_entity.type
_entity.pdbx_description
1 polymer ?
#
loop_
_entity_poly.entity_id
_entity_poly.type
_entity_poly.pdbx_seq_one_letter_code
_entity_poly.pdbx_strand_id
1 'polypeptide(L)'
;MSRRSLLRRRALPLLTAVEDVSVASHSDETMPAPPDHELLFLGAFPDSTRGRAYLRFDTSGLPAGVVTSATLRLASYSAPSCGSQTGEGIEVRRVVEPWTDGFLHWGNKPGSTADDAYIAAAGCDVPAEQVEWPVTGIVQEWVDGTSNYGFVLQHPDETLDDGYSRLASAQNTELAQPRLTVTMTVSSAPAFRRVVMQPLWTDESTLIATAPRFVMVMDDPVGGWLSGEFEIEHDPDAPDQGTGPIWGGGYKPGTMANGVKKAVVPAGLLADGWKIRWRVTATSKALVTVSSGWRKATVDAAS
;
A
#
# COMPACT_ATOMS: atom_id res chain seq x y z
N MET A 1 22.49 -18.66 -16.39
CA MET A 1 21.64 -17.60 -16.99
C MET A 1 21.15 -16.69 -15.87
N SER A 2 21.65 -15.47 -15.81
CA SER A 2 21.29 -14.49 -14.77
C SER A 2 19.86 -14.02 -14.98
N ARG A 3 18.93 -14.38 -14.08
CA ARG A 3 17.56 -13.84 -14.06
C ARG A 3 17.65 -12.33 -13.77
N ARG A 4 17.60 -11.49 -14.81
CA ARG A 4 17.44 -10.04 -14.62
C ARG A 4 15.99 -9.78 -14.21
N SER A 5 15.76 -9.64 -12.90
CA SER A 5 14.53 -9.02 -12.39
C SER A 5 14.41 -7.62 -13.02
N LEU A 6 13.34 -7.36 -13.75
CA LEU A 6 13.03 -6.04 -14.28
C LEU A 6 12.48 -5.17 -13.14
N LEU A 7 13.37 -4.40 -12.52
CA LEU A 7 12.99 -3.32 -11.60
C LEU A 7 12.29 -2.21 -12.38
N ARG A 8 11.11 -1.79 -11.93
CA ARG A 8 10.43 -0.60 -12.47
C ARG A 8 10.09 0.37 -11.38
N ARG A 9 10.25 1.67 -11.70
CA ARG A 9 9.68 2.75 -10.91
C ARG A 9 8.16 2.74 -11.11
N ARG A 10 7.44 2.59 -10.01
CA ARG A 10 5.98 2.72 -9.94
C ARG A 10 5.68 3.90 -9.04
N ALA A 11 5.03 4.92 -9.61
CA ALA A 11 4.34 5.92 -8.81
C ALA A 11 3.12 5.24 -8.20
N LEU A 12 3.03 5.26 -6.88
CA LEU A 12 1.91 4.70 -6.14
C LEU A 12 0.87 5.80 -5.88
N PRO A 13 -0.39 5.43 -5.56
CA PRO A 13 -1.40 6.43 -5.25
C PRO A 13 -0.93 7.37 -4.15
N LEU A 14 -1.34 8.63 -4.31
CA LEU A 14 -1.24 9.64 -3.27
C LEU A 14 -1.99 9.16 -2.03
N LEU A 15 -1.34 9.15 -0.87
CA LEU A 15 -1.95 8.80 0.41
C LEU A 15 -2.44 10.07 1.12
N THR A 16 -3.66 10.01 1.65
CA THR A 16 -4.25 11.04 2.52
C THR A 16 -4.10 10.61 3.97
N ALA A 17 -4.06 11.58 4.89
CA ALA A 17 -4.06 11.27 6.31
C ALA A 17 -5.37 10.56 6.69
N VAL A 18 -5.26 9.50 7.49
CA VAL A 18 -6.41 8.77 8.05
C VAL A 18 -6.76 9.28 9.45
N GLU A 19 -5.77 9.82 10.17
CA GLU A 19 -5.91 10.46 11.48
C GLU A 19 -4.88 11.56 11.57
N ASP A 20 -5.27 12.70 12.15
CA ASP A 20 -4.37 13.75 12.57
C ASP A 20 -4.90 14.48 13.81
N VAL A 21 -3.98 14.99 14.61
CA VAL A 21 -4.31 15.76 15.82
C VAL A 21 -3.14 16.67 16.18
N SER A 22 -3.43 17.89 16.63
CA SER A 22 -2.41 18.76 17.22
C SER A 22 -2.59 18.89 18.72
N VAL A 23 -1.50 18.71 19.45
CA VAL A 23 -1.45 18.59 20.90
C VAL A 23 -0.72 19.79 21.45
N ALA A 24 -1.43 20.59 22.22
CA ALA A 24 -0.89 21.76 22.87
C ALA A 24 -0.41 21.42 24.29
N SER A 25 0.53 22.18 24.83
CA SER A 25 1.06 21.97 26.19
C SER A 25 0.05 22.27 27.30
N HIS A 26 -1.05 22.93 26.98
CA HIS A 26 -2.18 23.13 27.88
C HIS A 26 -3.22 21.99 27.80
N SER A 27 -3.12 21.08 26.83
CA SER A 27 -4.04 19.93 26.73
C SER A 27 -3.70 18.92 27.83
N ASP A 28 -4.71 18.49 28.58
CA ASP A 28 -4.59 17.56 29.69
C ASP A 28 -5.64 16.43 29.63
N GLU A 29 -5.69 15.59 30.66
CA GLU A 29 -6.61 14.44 30.73
C GLU A 29 -8.10 14.84 30.75
N THR A 30 -8.41 16.07 31.18
CA THR A 30 -9.78 16.60 31.24
C THR A 30 -10.16 17.37 29.98
N MET A 31 -9.16 17.87 29.26
CA MET A 31 -9.29 18.59 28.01
C MET A 31 -8.26 18.08 26.99
N PRO A 32 -8.50 16.89 26.40
CA PRO A 32 -7.62 16.35 25.38
C PRO A 32 -7.61 17.23 24.13
N ALA A 33 -6.61 17.01 23.29
CA ALA A 33 -6.47 17.68 22.00
C ALA A 33 -7.70 17.38 21.10
N PRO A 34 -8.30 18.40 20.47
CA PRO A 34 -9.41 18.20 19.56
C PRO A 34 -8.91 17.60 18.23
N PRO A 35 -9.39 16.41 17.82
CA PRO A 35 -8.95 15.75 16.59
C PRO A 35 -9.59 16.34 15.32
N ASP A 36 -10.62 17.17 15.46
CA ASP A 36 -11.44 17.69 14.37
C ASP A 36 -11.10 19.15 13.98
N HIS A 37 -9.99 19.68 14.50
CA HIS A 37 -9.57 21.05 14.22
C HIS A 37 -9.02 21.19 12.79
N GLU A 38 -9.40 22.25 12.07
CA GLU A 38 -9.00 22.49 10.66
C GLU A 38 -7.51 22.84 10.46
N LEU A 39 -6.81 23.17 11.55
CA LEU A 39 -5.40 23.53 11.55
C LEU A 39 -4.63 22.73 12.61
N LEU A 40 -3.40 22.37 12.26
CA LEU A 40 -2.42 21.75 13.13
C LEU A 40 -1.48 22.83 13.67
N PHE A 41 -1.40 22.93 14.99
CA PHE A 41 -0.59 23.92 15.70
C PHE A 41 0.77 23.33 16.12
N LEU A 42 1.85 24.00 15.72
CA LEU A 42 3.22 23.54 15.91
C LEU A 42 4.09 24.63 16.52
N GLY A 43 5.05 24.22 17.34
CA GLY A 43 6.06 25.13 17.88
C GLY A 43 5.57 25.93 19.08
N ALA A 44 6.21 27.07 19.32
CA ALA A 44 6.03 27.91 20.49
C ALA A 44 5.20 29.16 20.19
N PHE A 45 4.05 29.26 20.84
CA PHE A 45 3.13 30.38 20.72
C PHE A 45 3.50 31.51 21.69
N PRO A 46 3.09 32.77 21.42
CA PRO A 46 3.41 33.92 22.27
C PRO A 46 2.94 33.81 23.74
N ASP A 47 1.97 32.93 24.02
CA ASP A 47 1.46 32.62 25.35
C ASP A 47 2.27 31.53 26.08
N SER A 48 3.42 31.13 25.54
CA SER A 48 4.27 30.01 26.00
C SER A 48 3.67 28.62 25.80
N THR A 49 2.55 28.50 25.06
CA THR A 49 2.02 27.21 24.64
C THR A 49 2.97 26.56 23.63
N ARG A 50 3.21 25.25 23.77
CA ARG A 50 3.95 24.45 22.79
C ARG A 50 3.01 23.50 22.06
N GLY A 51 3.18 23.34 20.76
CA GLY A 51 2.37 22.48 19.90
C GLY A 51 3.19 21.40 19.20
N ARG A 52 2.65 20.17 19.16
CA ARG A 52 3.07 19.10 18.24
C ARG A 52 1.88 18.68 17.39
N ALA A 53 2.11 18.12 16.21
CA ALA A 53 1.06 17.44 15.46
C ALA A 53 1.44 16.00 15.17
N TYR A 54 0.47 15.10 15.27
CA TYR A 54 0.61 13.69 14.92
C TYR A 54 -0.26 13.42 13.70
N LEU A 55 0.28 12.70 12.71
CA LEU A 55 -0.43 12.36 11.49
C LEU A 55 -0.17 10.89 11.13
N ARG A 56 -1.21 10.15 10.78
CA ARG A 56 -1.11 8.76 10.31
C ARG A 56 -1.63 8.62 8.90
N PHE A 57 -0.92 7.84 8.08
CA PHE A 57 -1.30 7.49 6.72
C PHE A 57 -1.41 5.97 6.61
N ASP A 58 -2.40 5.45 5.90
CA ASP A 58 -2.49 4.01 5.61
C ASP A 58 -1.48 3.62 4.53
N THR A 59 -0.47 2.84 4.93
CA THR A 59 0.58 2.31 4.06
C THR A 59 0.40 0.83 3.72
N SER A 60 -0.67 0.18 4.19
CA SER A 60 -0.90 -1.26 4.00
C SER A 60 -1.09 -1.65 2.52
N GLY A 61 -1.47 -0.69 1.69
CA GLY A 61 -1.60 -0.86 0.23
C GLY A 61 -0.28 -0.75 -0.53
N LEU A 62 0.83 -0.38 0.11
CA LEU A 62 2.14 -0.29 -0.55
C LEU A 62 2.69 -1.71 -0.81
N PRO A 63 3.11 -2.02 -2.05
CA PRO A 63 3.74 -3.30 -2.35
C PRO A 63 5.14 -3.39 -1.73
N ALA A 64 5.60 -4.63 -1.49
CA ALA A 64 7.00 -4.87 -1.17
C ALA A 64 7.92 -4.35 -2.29
N GLY A 65 8.99 -3.66 -1.90
CA GLY A 65 9.95 -3.04 -2.82
C GLY A 65 10.85 -2.04 -2.12
N VAL A 66 11.61 -1.28 -2.91
CA VAL A 66 12.49 -0.22 -2.40
C VAL A 66 11.83 1.13 -2.65
N VAL A 67 11.59 1.89 -1.58
CA VAL A 67 11.15 3.28 -1.63
C VAL A 67 12.30 4.14 -2.15
N THR A 68 12.11 4.73 -3.34
CA THR A 68 13.10 5.62 -3.96
C THR A 68 12.88 7.09 -3.61
N SER A 69 11.66 7.46 -3.21
CA SER A 69 11.31 8.79 -2.74
C SER A 69 10.01 8.68 -1.97
N ALA A 70 9.95 9.25 -0.77
CA ALA A 70 8.70 9.56 -0.09
C ALA A 70 8.73 11.01 0.38
N THR A 71 7.64 11.74 0.15
CA THR A 71 7.53 13.15 0.52
C THR A 71 6.20 13.39 1.23
N LEU A 72 6.29 13.81 2.49
CA LEU A 72 5.17 14.35 3.25
C LEU A 72 5.01 15.83 2.89
N ARG A 73 3.78 16.26 2.59
CA ARG A 73 3.47 17.65 2.23
C ARG A 73 2.23 18.14 2.97
N LEU A 74 2.35 19.28 3.61
CA LEU A 74 1.24 19.98 4.27
C LEU A 74 1.19 21.44 3.79
N ALA A 75 -0.01 21.97 3.58
CA ALA A 75 -0.18 23.38 3.27
C ALA A 75 0.08 24.26 4.51
N SER A 76 0.77 25.38 4.30
CA SER A 76 1.05 26.35 5.34
C SER A 76 -0.07 27.38 5.42
N TYR A 77 -0.66 27.55 6.61
CA TYR A 77 -1.56 28.67 6.89
C TYR A 77 -0.78 29.87 7.41
N SER A 78 0.19 29.64 8.30
CA SER A 78 1.15 30.66 8.73
C SER A 78 2.46 30.01 9.17
N ALA A 79 3.58 30.60 8.76
CA ALA A 79 4.92 30.24 9.18
C ALA A 79 5.35 31.07 10.42
N PRO A 80 6.46 30.71 11.09
CA PRO A 80 6.96 31.47 12.24
C PRO A 80 7.32 32.90 11.83
N SER A 81 7.31 33.79 12.82
CA SER A 81 7.77 35.18 12.64
C SER A 81 9.24 35.23 12.23
N CYS A 82 9.53 35.83 11.08
CA CYS A 82 10.89 36.04 10.59
C CYS A 82 11.65 37.09 11.45
N GLY A 83 12.91 36.80 11.80
CA GLY A 83 13.81 37.68 12.57
C GLY A 83 15.27 37.23 12.50
N SER A 84 16.19 37.91 13.20
CA SER A 84 17.65 37.60 13.20
C SER A 84 18.04 36.27 13.86
N GLN A 85 17.05 35.46 14.24
CA GLN A 85 17.15 34.07 14.64
C GLN A 85 16.31 33.29 13.65
N THR A 86 16.95 32.69 12.66
CA THR A 86 16.27 31.74 11.76
C THR A 86 16.02 30.50 12.61
N GLY A 87 14.77 30.28 13.03
CA GLY A 87 14.43 29.12 13.85
C GLY A 87 14.77 27.81 13.14
N GLU A 88 14.99 26.73 13.92
CA GLU A 88 15.58 25.50 13.39
C GLU A 88 14.71 24.83 12.32
N GLY A 89 13.42 25.15 12.28
CA GLY A 89 12.43 24.65 11.31
C GLY A 89 11.50 23.62 11.94
N ILE A 90 10.68 22.96 11.11
CA ILE A 90 9.80 21.90 11.61
C ILE A 90 10.47 20.56 11.32
N GLU A 91 10.69 19.78 12.37
CA GLU A 91 11.17 18.41 12.26
C GLU A 91 10.02 17.42 12.12
N VAL A 92 10.15 16.51 11.17
CA VAL A 92 9.35 15.29 11.11
C VAL A 92 10.12 14.13 11.71
N ARG A 93 9.46 13.39 12.60
CA ARG A 93 9.99 12.16 13.21
C ARG A 93 9.01 11.00 13.07
N ARG A 94 9.52 9.77 13.07
CA ARG A 94 8.70 8.56 13.12
C ARG A 94 8.20 8.30 14.54
N VAL A 95 6.90 8.10 14.69
CA VAL A 95 6.29 7.70 15.97
C VAL A 95 6.52 6.22 16.19
N VAL A 96 6.89 5.84 17.42
CA VAL A 96 7.25 4.45 17.79
C VAL A 96 6.30 3.82 18.81
N GLU A 97 5.28 4.57 19.26
CA GLU A 97 4.26 4.11 20.19
C GLU A 97 2.85 4.29 19.61
N PRO A 98 1.89 3.39 19.94
CA PRO A 98 0.52 3.49 19.47
C PRO A 98 -0.20 4.70 20.06
N TRP A 99 -1.16 5.24 19.30
CA TRP A 99 -2.01 6.34 19.75
C TRP A 99 -3.37 6.37 19.06
N THR A 100 -4.28 7.15 19.65
CA THR A 100 -5.60 7.47 19.13
C THR A 100 -5.85 8.96 19.36
N ASP A 101 -6.35 9.62 18.33
CA ASP A 101 -6.54 11.07 18.25
C ASP A 101 -7.43 11.65 19.37
N GLY A 102 -8.52 10.97 19.74
CA GLY A 102 -9.51 11.48 20.71
C GLY A 102 -9.10 11.50 22.19
N PHE A 103 -7.92 10.99 22.55
CA PHE A 103 -7.44 10.92 23.94
C PHE A 103 -6.06 11.53 24.14
N LEU A 104 -5.48 12.14 23.09
CA LEU A 104 -4.12 12.62 23.13
C LEU A 104 -4.05 13.96 23.85
N HIS A 105 -3.10 14.12 24.76
CA HIS A 105 -2.85 15.33 25.52
C HIS A 105 -1.36 15.45 25.82
N TRP A 106 -0.90 16.56 26.39
CA TRP A 106 0.53 16.79 26.54
C TRP A 106 1.20 15.75 27.46
N GLY A 107 0.47 15.22 28.44
CA GLY A 107 0.98 14.23 29.40
C GLY A 107 1.17 12.82 28.85
N ASN A 108 0.51 12.45 27.75
CA ASN A 108 0.54 11.10 27.17
C ASN A 108 1.03 11.06 25.71
N LYS A 109 1.78 12.08 25.28
CA LYS A 109 2.36 12.16 23.94
C LYS A 109 3.15 10.88 23.58
N PRO A 110 2.88 10.25 22.43
CA PRO A 110 3.63 9.09 21.96
C PRO A 110 5.12 9.38 21.79
N GLY A 111 5.96 8.40 22.12
CA GLY A 111 7.38 8.43 21.81
C GLY A 111 7.67 8.47 20.31
N SER A 112 8.78 9.11 19.93
CA SER A 112 9.28 9.19 18.55
C SER A 112 10.79 8.97 18.49
N THR A 113 11.31 8.61 17.32
CA THR A 113 12.76 8.46 17.07
C THR A 113 13.28 9.52 16.09
N ALA A 114 14.55 9.90 16.27
CA ALA A 114 15.28 10.77 15.35
C ALA A 114 15.86 10.01 14.14
N ASP A 115 15.74 8.68 14.10
CA ASP A 115 16.17 7.88 12.95
C ASP A 115 15.39 8.29 11.70
N ASP A 116 16.11 8.63 10.63
CA ASP A 116 15.57 9.17 9.37
C ASP A 116 14.66 10.41 9.53
N ALA A 117 14.80 11.14 10.64
CA ALA A 117 14.14 12.41 10.83
C ALA A 117 14.65 13.46 9.84
N TYR A 118 13.80 14.43 9.54
CA TYR A 118 14.15 15.51 8.63
C TYR A 118 13.61 16.84 9.12
N ILE A 119 14.43 17.89 9.00
CA ILE A 119 14.05 19.25 9.37
C ILE A 119 13.78 20.05 8.10
N ALA A 120 12.55 20.50 7.94
CA ALA A 120 12.19 21.44 6.89
C ALA A 120 12.43 22.87 7.41
N ALA A 121 13.56 23.45 7.00
CA ALA A 121 13.84 24.87 7.21
C ALA A 121 13.11 25.71 6.16
N ALA A 122 12.24 26.62 6.58
CA ALA A 122 11.63 27.59 5.67
C ALA A 122 12.55 28.80 5.50
N GLY A 123 12.83 29.19 4.25
CA GLY A 123 13.46 30.48 3.96
C GLY A 123 12.50 31.63 4.27
N CYS A 124 13.01 32.70 4.89
CA CYS A 124 12.19 33.78 5.45
C CYS A 124 11.68 34.84 4.46
N ASP A 125 12.04 34.77 3.17
CA ASP A 125 11.72 35.83 2.20
C ASP A 125 10.27 35.77 1.69
N VAL A 126 9.67 34.57 1.67
CA VAL A 126 8.26 34.33 1.35
C VAL A 126 7.83 33.05 2.09
N PRO A 127 6.77 33.08 2.94
CA PRO A 127 6.25 31.85 3.52
C PRO A 127 5.89 30.87 2.41
N ALA A 128 6.48 29.69 2.41
CA ALA A 128 6.13 28.66 1.44
C ALA A 128 4.64 28.30 1.61
N GLU A 129 3.89 28.23 0.52
CA GLU A 129 2.49 27.78 0.53
C GLU A 129 2.35 26.35 1.07
N GLN A 130 3.44 25.56 1.00
CA GLN A 130 3.53 24.19 1.50
C GLN A 130 4.87 23.95 2.17
N VAL A 131 4.87 23.07 3.17
CA VAL A 131 6.08 22.52 3.79
C VAL A 131 6.23 21.07 3.33
N GLU A 132 7.45 20.68 2.96
CA GLU A 132 7.76 19.34 2.45
C GLU A 132 8.86 18.68 3.26
N TRP A 133 8.66 17.40 3.60
CA TRP A 133 9.68 16.58 4.24
C TRP A 133 9.97 15.31 3.43
N PRO A 134 11.22 15.05 3.01
CA PRO A 134 11.64 13.82 2.37
C PRO A 134 11.79 12.67 3.39
N VAL A 135 10.67 12.01 3.70
CA VAL A 135 10.54 10.92 4.69
C VAL A 135 10.85 9.53 4.12
N THR A 136 11.83 9.43 3.21
CA THR A 136 12.09 8.20 2.44
C THR A 136 12.48 7.01 3.33
N GLY A 137 13.38 7.23 4.30
CA GLY A 137 13.83 6.17 5.23
C GLY A 137 12.69 5.69 6.15
N ILE A 138 11.92 6.62 6.71
CA ILE A 138 10.74 6.33 7.55
C ILE A 138 9.72 5.45 6.81
N VAL A 139 9.40 5.75 5.55
CA VAL A 139 8.44 4.97 4.77
C VAL A 139 9.03 3.61 4.36
N GLN A 140 10.34 3.51 4.12
CA GLN A 140 11.01 2.24 3.85
C GLN A 140 10.89 1.28 5.03
N GLU A 141 11.10 1.76 6.27
CA GLU A 141 10.90 0.97 7.49
C GLU A 141 9.50 0.35 7.56
N TRP A 142 8.45 1.11 7.22
CA TRP A 142 7.09 0.60 7.21
C TRP A 142 6.84 -0.45 6.12
N VAL A 143 7.46 -0.28 4.94
CA VAL A 143 7.40 -1.26 3.85
C VAL A 143 8.11 -2.56 4.26
N ASP A 144 9.19 -2.46 5.04
CA ASP A 144 9.97 -3.60 5.53
C ASP A 144 9.33 -4.31 6.74
N GLY A 145 8.20 -3.79 7.24
CA GLY A 145 7.36 -4.46 8.24
C GLY A 145 7.37 -3.82 9.63
N THR A 146 8.07 -2.69 9.82
CA THR A 146 7.98 -1.91 11.05
C THR A 146 6.55 -1.37 11.22
N SER A 147 6.02 -1.40 12.45
CA SER A 147 4.68 -0.88 12.74
C SER A 147 4.56 0.60 12.39
N ASN A 148 3.47 0.97 11.71
CA ASN A 148 3.19 2.34 11.31
C ASN A 148 2.28 3.02 12.35
N TYR A 149 2.88 3.85 13.19
CA TYR A 149 2.17 4.77 14.10
C TYR A 149 2.17 6.22 13.58
N GLY A 150 2.56 6.45 12.33
CA GLY A 150 2.57 7.77 11.74
C GLY A 150 3.78 8.63 12.08
N PHE A 151 3.62 9.93 11.85
CA PHE A 151 4.62 10.97 12.01
C PHE A 151 4.27 11.88 13.18
N VAL A 152 5.28 12.45 13.82
CA VAL A 152 5.14 13.64 14.64
C VAL A 152 5.86 14.81 13.97
N LEU A 153 5.18 15.95 13.90
CA LEU A 153 5.73 17.24 13.54
C LEU A 153 5.96 18.04 14.83
N GLN A 154 7.18 18.51 15.03
CA GLN A 154 7.60 19.24 16.22
C GLN A 154 8.78 20.16 15.89
N HIS A 155 9.15 21.04 16.81
CA HIS A 155 10.44 21.73 16.71
C HIS A 155 11.56 20.80 17.21
N PRO A 156 12.80 20.91 16.70
CA PRO A 156 13.85 19.95 17.03
C PRO A 156 14.29 19.99 18.50
N ASP A 157 14.36 21.19 19.09
CA ASP A 157 14.74 21.45 20.48
C ASP A 157 13.56 21.80 21.41
N GLU A 158 12.39 22.08 20.84
CA GLU A 158 11.16 22.48 21.53
C GLU A 158 11.31 23.69 22.47
N THR A 159 12.26 24.57 22.17
CA THR A 159 12.44 25.85 22.86
C THR A 159 11.45 26.89 22.32
N LEU A 160 11.36 28.02 23.03
CA LEU A 160 10.35 29.05 22.76
C LEU A 160 10.80 30.13 21.75
N ASP A 161 12.04 30.07 21.28
CA ASP A 161 12.69 31.06 20.41
C ASP A 161 12.40 30.87 18.92
N ASP A 162 11.92 29.69 18.52
CA ASP A 162 11.68 29.34 17.12
C ASP A 162 10.31 29.77 16.56
N GLY A 163 9.42 30.33 17.40
CA GLY A 163 8.07 30.74 17.02
C GLY A 163 7.12 29.58 16.76
N TYR A 164 6.01 29.84 16.05
CA TYR A 164 4.96 28.83 15.80
C TYR A 164 4.60 28.72 14.32
N SER A 165 4.11 27.55 13.92
CA SER A 165 3.52 27.32 12.60
C SER A 165 2.10 26.79 12.72
N ARG A 166 1.27 27.11 11.72
CA ARG A 166 -0.06 26.52 11.54
C ARG A 166 -0.12 25.89 10.17
N LEU A 167 -0.42 24.60 10.13
CA LEU A 167 -0.52 23.82 8.90
C LEU A 167 -1.96 23.30 8.73
N ALA A 168 -2.36 23.02 7.50
CA ALA A 168 -3.68 22.42 7.23
C ALA A 168 -3.77 21.00 7.79
N SER A 169 -4.90 20.67 8.45
CA SER A 169 -5.27 19.31 8.82
C SER A 169 -6.07 18.60 7.72
N ALA A 170 -6.43 17.35 7.95
CA ALA A 170 -7.33 16.57 7.11
C ALA A 170 -8.77 17.14 7.08
N GLN A 171 -9.16 17.93 8.08
CA GLN A 171 -10.48 18.58 8.15
C GLN A 171 -10.51 19.91 7.41
N ASN A 172 -9.36 20.46 6.99
CA ASN A 172 -9.31 21.73 6.28
C ASN A 172 -9.99 21.64 4.91
N THR A 173 -10.88 22.59 4.61
CA THR A 173 -11.60 22.68 3.33
C THR A 173 -11.08 23.77 2.38
N GLU A 174 -10.25 24.67 2.89
CA GLU A 174 -9.75 25.84 2.15
C GLU A 174 -8.33 25.62 1.59
N LEU A 175 -7.49 24.89 2.33
CA LEU A 175 -6.12 24.57 1.99
C LEU A 175 -5.98 23.10 1.58
N ALA A 176 -4.90 22.79 0.87
CA ALA A 176 -4.58 21.42 0.52
C ALA A 176 -4.32 20.58 1.79
N GLN A 177 -5.12 19.54 1.97
CA GLN A 177 -5.00 18.56 3.06
C GLN A 177 -3.65 17.81 3.02
N PRO A 178 -3.19 17.27 4.18
CA PRO A 178 -1.95 16.51 4.29
C PRO A 178 -1.86 15.36 3.28
N ARG A 179 -0.68 15.24 2.64
CA ARG A 179 -0.43 14.27 1.58
C ARG A 179 0.92 13.59 1.75
N LEU A 180 0.93 12.26 1.59
CA LEU A 180 2.16 11.48 1.49
C LEU A 180 2.26 10.91 0.06
N THR A 181 3.31 11.31 -0.65
CA THR A 181 3.59 10.84 -2.01
C THR A 181 4.75 9.85 -1.98
N VAL A 182 4.55 8.64 -2.52
CA VAL A 182 5.55 7.56 -2.47
C VAL A 182 5.87 7.06 -3.88
N THR A 183 7.16 7.02 -4.21
CA THR A 183 7.71 6.41 -5.44
C THR A 183 8.59 5.23 -5.06
N MET A 184 8.28 4.06 -5.61
CA MET A 184 9.01 2.83 -5.30
C MET A 184 9.57 2.18 -6.56
N THR A 185 10.67 1.44 -6.40
CA THR A 185 11.04 0.38 -7.33
C THR A 185 10.52 -0.95 -6.84
N VAL A 186 9.74 -1.60 -7.68
CA VAL A 186 9.13 -2.91 -7.40
C VAL A 186 9.66 -3.93 -8.41
N SER A 187 9.78 -5.18 -7.97
CA SER A 187 10.13 -6.31 -8.83
C SER A 187 8.87 -7.07 -9.24
N SER A 188 8.86 -7.61 -10.46
CA SER A 188 7.75 -8.45 -10.92
C SER A 188 7.78 -9.75 -10.14
N ALA A 189 6.66 -10.04 -9.48
CA ALA A 189 6.45 -11.24 -8.68
C ALA A 189 5.00 -11.70 -8.85
N PRO A 190 4.62 -12.21 -10.03
CA PRO A 190 3.28 -12.68 -10.28
C PRO A 190 2.93 -13.83 -9.35
N ALA A 191 1.78 -13.73 -8.68
CA ALA A 191 1.30 -14.74 -7.75
C ALA A 191 -0.21 -14.97 -7.92
N PHE A 192 -0.62 -16.24 -7.86
CA PHE A 192 -2.04 -16.61 -7.86
C PHE A 192 -2.64 -16.36 -6.48
N ARG A 193 -3.64 -15.47 -6.39
CA ARG A 193 -4.51 -15.37 -5.19
C ARG A 193 -5.62 -16.41 -5.21
N ARG A 194 -6.13 -16.73 -6.39
CA ARG A 194 -7.18 -17.74 -6.55
C ARG A 194 -7.10 -18.35 -7.93
N VAL A 195 -7.24 -19.66 -8.03
CA VAL A 195 -7.42 -20.36 -9.30
C VAL A 195 -8.45 -21.45 -9.09
N VAL A 196 -9.54 -21.40 -9.86
CA VAL A 196 -10.61 -22.41 -9.81
C VAL A 196 -11.07 -22.73 -11.23
N MET A 197 -11.45 -23.97 -11.46
CA MET A 197 -12.28 -24.38 -12.58
C MET A 197 -13.74 -24.44 -12.10
N GLN A 198 -14.73 -24.09 -12.91
CA GLN A 198 -16.13 -24.03 -12.49
C GLN A 198 -17.09 -24.46 -13.61
N PRO A 199 -18.29 -24.95 -13.27
CA PRO A 199 -18.78 -25.23 -11.91
C PRO A 199 -18.08 -26.47 -11.30
N LEU A 200 -17.66 -26.35 -10.04
CA LEU A 200 -17.20 -27.46 -9.20
C LEU A 200 -18.22 -27.68 -8.09
N TRP A 201 -18.35 -28.92 -7.63
CA TRP A 201 -19.07 -29.26 -6.40
C TRP A 201 -18.31 -28.76 -5.17
N THR A 202 -18.93 -28.80 -3.99
CA THR A 202 -18.40 -28.24 -2.75
C THR A 202 -17.10 -28.88 -2.26
N ASP A 203 -16.77 -30.07 -2.77
CA ASP A 203 -15.52 -30.79 -2.50
C ASP A 203 -14.33 -30.30 -3.35
N GLU A 204 -14.56 -29.37 -4.28
CA GLU A 204 -13.63 -28.86 -5.30
C GLU A 204 -12.95 -29.95 -6.16
N SER A 205 -13.47 -31.17 -6.14
CA SER A 205 -12.91 -32.35 -6.81
C SER A 205 -13.83 -32.90 -7.90
N THR A 206 -15.10 -32.49 -7.88
CA THR A 206 -16.12 -32.92 -8.84
C THR A 206 -16.51 -31.76 -9.75
N LEU A 207 -16.27 -31.90 -11.06
CA LEU A 207 -16.57 -30.91 -12.08
C LEU A 207 -17.93 -31.18 -12.72
N ILE A 208 -18.89 -30.29 -12.50
CA ILE A 208 -20.29 -30.47 -12.91
C ILE A 208 -20.55 -29.84 -14.30
N ALA A 209 -19.64 -30.07 -15.24
CA ALA A 209 -19.76 -29.54 -16.60
C ALA A 209 -18.75 -30.20 -17.55
N THR A 210 -19.17 -30.40 -18.80
CA THR A 210 -18.27 -30.74 -19.92
C THR A 210 -17.68 -29.51 -20.64
N ALA A 211 -18.16 -28.31 -20.32
CA ALA A 211 -17.66 -27.04 -20.85
C ALA A 211 -17.36 -26.05 -19.69
N PRO A 212 -16.38 -26.35 -18.83
CA PRO A 212 -16.10 -25.53 -17.66
C PRO A 212 -15.46 -24.19 -18.04
N ARG A 213 -15.47 -23.28 -17.07
CA ARG A 213 -14.72 -22.02 -17.11
C ARG A 213 -13.61 -22.02 -16.06
N PHE A 214 -12.45 -21.52 -16.42
CA PHE A 214 -11.45 -21.12 -15.45
C PHE A 214 -11.77 -19.73 -14.91
N VAL A 215 -11.51 -19.54 -13.62
CA VAL A 215 -11.50 -18.25 -12.96
C VAL A 215 -10.20 -18.15 -12.19
N MET A 216 -9.36 -17.18 -12.56
CA MET A 216 -8.15 -16.87 -11.82
C MET A 216 -8.15 -15.43 -11.32
N VAL A 217 -7.52 -15.22 -10.17
CA VAL A 217 -7.16 -13.92 -9.62
C VAL A 217 -5.65 -13.94 -9.42
N MET A 218 -4.98 -12.97 -10.01
CA MET A 218 -3.54 -12.82 -9.93
C MET A 218 -3.18 -11.41 -9.48
N ASP A 219 -2.02 -11.31 -8.84
CA ASP A 219 -1.40 -10.05 -8.47
C ASP A 219 0.05 -10.05 -8.97
N ASP A 220 0.50 -8.91 -9.47
CA ASP A 220 1.92 -8.63 -9.69
C ASP A 220 2.21 -7.22 -9.11
N PRO A 221 3.20 -7.05 -8.20
CA PRO A 221 3.56 -5.75 -7.64
C PRO A 221 3.86 -4.65 -8.68
N VAL A 222 4.45 -5.03 -9.81
CA VAL A 222 4.72 -4.13 -10.94
C VAL A 222 3.42 -3.77 -11.68
N GLY A 223 2.39 -4.60 -11.55
CA GLY A 223 1.18 -4.56 -12.35
C GLY A 223 1.49 -4.78 -13.83
N GLY A 224 0.74 -4.11 -14.69
CA GLY A 224 0.90 -4.24 -16.14
C GLY A 224 0.26 -5.51 -16.68
N TRP A 225 0.81 -6.01 -17.79
CA TRP A 225 0.18 -7.07 -18.56
C TRP A 225 0.80 -8.43 -18.28
N LEU A 226 -0.04 -9.47 -18.31
CA LEU A 226 0.34 -10.87 -18.27
C LEU A 226 -0.15 -11.59 -19.54
N SER A 227 0.45 -12.75 -19.79
CA SER A 227 -0.15 -13.84 -20.55
C SER A 227 -0.37 -15.03 -19.62
N GLY A 228 -1.19 -15.97 -20.03
CA GLY A 228 -1.29 -17.22 -19.30
C GLY A 228 -2.02 -18.29 -20.05
N GLU A 229 -1.72 -19.49 -19.60
CA GLU A 229 -1.94 -20.75 -20.26
C GLU A 229 -2.62 -21.67 -19.26
N PHE A 230 -3.70 -22.28 -19.70
CA PHE A 230 -4.48 -23.27 -18.99
C PHE A 230 -4.25 -24.59 -19.70
N GLU A 231 -3.97 -25.62 -18.93
CA GLU A 231 -3.74 -26.96 -19.44
C GLU A 231 -4.69 -27.91 -18.73
N ILE A 232 -5.35 -28.76 -19.51
CA ILE A 232 -6.13 -29.90 -19.05
C ILE A 232 -5.56 -31.16 -19.70
N GLU A 233 -5.35 -32.19 -18.89
CA GLU A 233 -4.85 -33.49 -19.31
C GLU A 233 -5.70 -34.61 -18.70
N HIS A 234 -5.65 -35.79 -19.32
CA HIS A 234 -6.11 -37.01 -18.67
C HIS A 234 -5.32 -37.25 -17.38
N ASP A 235 -5.99 -37.77 -16.34
CA ASP A 235 -5.31 -38.17 -15.11
C ASP A 235 -4.38 -39.36 -15.39
N PRO A 236 -3.07 -39.26 -15.14
CA PRO A 236 -2.14 -40.38 -15.34
C PRO A 236 -2.49 -41.64 -14.52
N ASP A 237 -3.27 -41.49 -13.45
CA ASP A 237 -3.73 -42.62 -12.63
C ASP A 237 -4.96 -43.33 -13.21
N ALA A 238 -5.48 -42.88 -14.36
CA ALA A 238 -6.60 -43.48 -15.09
C ALA A 238 -6.31 -43.62 -16.61
N PRO A 239 -5.26 -44.35 -17.00
CA PRO A 239 -4.80 -44.41 -18.40
C PRO A 239 -5.82 -45.00 -19.38
N ASP A 240 -6.77 -45.81 -18.89
CA ASP A 240 -7.87 -46.37 -19.69
C ASP A 240 -8.80 -45.29 -20.26
N GLN A 241 -8.77 -44.08 -19.69
CA GLN A 241 -9.58 -42.94 -20.16
C GLN A 241 -8.83 -42.07 -21.19
N GLY A 242 -7.56 -42.36 -21.48
CA GLY A 242 -6.70 -41.58 -22.37
C GLY A 242 -5.39 -41.16 -21.70
N THR A 243 -4.47 -40.58 -22.48
CA THR A 243 -3.17 -40.10 -21.99
C THR A 243 -2.83 -38.73 -22.57
N GLY A 244 -2.26 -37.85 -21.75
CA GLY A 244 -1.72 -36.58 -22.21
C GLY A 244 -2.76 -35.45 -22.34
N PRO A 245 -2.46 -34.41 -23.13
CA PRO A 245 -3.23 -33.17 -23.17
C PRO A 245 -4.60 -33.35 -23.84
N ILE A 246 -5.63 -32.86 -23.17
CA ILE A 246 -7.00 -32.72 -23.68
C ILE A 246 -7.18 -31.32 -24.27
N TRP A 247 -6.72 -30.29 -23.55
CA TRP A 247 -6.92 -28.91 -23.97
C TRP A 247 -5.83 -27.98 -23.44
N GLY A 248 -5.40 -27.07 -24.31
CA GLY A 248 -4.58 -25.92 -23.97
C GLY A 248 -5.28 -24.64 -24.43
N GLY A 249 -5.39 -23.65 -23.55
CA GLY A 249 -5.93 -22.34 -23.91
C GLY A 249 -5.35 -21.25 -23.03
N GLY A 250 -5.72 -19.99 -23.26
CA GLY A 250 -5.05 -18.90 -22.58
C GLY A 250 -5.57 -17.53 -22.90
N TYR A 251 -5.03 -16.54 -22.22
CA TYR A 251 -5.22 -15.13 -22.55
C TYR A 251 -3.97 -14.60 -23.26
N LYS A 252 -4.22 -13.79 -24.30
CA LYS A 252 -3.14 -13.17 -25.08
C LYS A 252 -2.29 -12.25 -24.18
N PRO A 253 -0.99 -12.09 -24.49
CA PRO A 253 -0.16 -11.05 -23.90
C PRO A 253 -0.88 -9.70 -24.00
N GLY A 254 -0.92 -8.94 -22.91
CA GLY A 254 -1.72 -7.70 -22.87
C GLY A 254 -2.99 -7.82 -22.01
N THR A 255 -3.06 -8.76 -21.08
CA THR A 255 -4.17 -8.87 -20.13
C THR A 255 -3.75 -8.34 -18.75
N MET A 256 -4.47 -7.37 -18.16
CA MET A 256 -4.02 -6.68 -16.93
C MET A 256 -3.80 -7.67 -15.79
N ALA A 257 -2.68 -7.60 -15.08
CA ALA A 257 -2.31 -8.56 -14.05
C ALA A 257 -3.36 -8.66 -12.95
N ASN A 258 -3.77 -7.51 -12.44
CA ASN A 258 -4.66 -7.43 -11.29
C ASN A 258 -6.12 -7.65 -11.70
N GLY A 259 -6.86 -8.43 -10.92
CA GLY A 259 -8.30 -8.70 -11.09
C GLY A 259 -8.64 -10.05 -11.72
N VAL A 260 -9.93 -10.34 -11.82
CA VAL A 260 -10.47 -11.65 -12.23
C VAL A 260 -10.29 -11.89 -13.73
N LYS A 261 -9.71 -13.03 -14.11
CA LYS A 261 -9.61 -13.50 -15.52
C LYS A 261 -10.35 -14.80 -15.69
N LYS A 262 -10.96 -14.96 -16.87
CA LYS A 262 -11.75 -16.14 -17.22
C LYS A 262 -11.30 -16.72 -18.54
N ALA A 263 -11.29 -18.05 -18.65
CA ALA A 263 -11.12 -18.77 -19.90
C ALA A 263 -12.20 -19.85 -20.00
N VAL A 264 -12.77 -20.03 -21.19
CA VAL A 264 -13.84 -21.01 -21.42
C VAL A 264 -13.22 -22.22 -22.11
N VAL A 265 -13.47 -23.40 -21.56
CA VAL A 265 -13.13 -24.66 -22.21
C VAL A 265 -14.19 -24.96 -23.27
N PRO A 266 -13.80 -25.18 -24.55
CA PRO A 266 -14.74 -25.53 -25.60
C PRO A 266 -15.58 -26.77 -25.24
N ALA A 267 -16.86 -26.73 -25.61
CA ALA A 267 -17.75 -27.88 -25.42
C ALA A 267 -17.31 -29.08 -26.25
N GLY A 268 -17.59 -30.29 -25.75
CA GLY A 268 -17.29 -31.56 -26.43
C GLY A 268 -15.86 -32.08 -26.23
N LEU A 269 -15.02 -31.39 -25.45
CA LEU A 269 -13.66 -31.86 -25.13
C LEU A 269 -13.58 -32.75 -23.89
N LEU A 270 -14.57 -32.66 -23.00
CA LEU A 270 -14.65 -33.45 -21.78
C LEU A 270 -15.87 -34.37 -21.84
N ALA A 271 -15.70 -35.60 -21.36
CA ALA A 271 -16.78 -36.57 -21.23
C ALA A 271 -17.10 -36.84 -19.75
N ASP A 272 -18.34 -37.25 -19.51
CA ASP A 272 -18.79 -37.66 -18.19
C ASP A 272 -17.97 -38.85 -17.65
N GLY A 273 -17.70 -38.85 -16.34
CA GLY A 273 -16.89 -39.85 -15.64
C GLY A 273 -15.37 -39.75 -15.85
N TRP A 274 -14.88 -38.80 -16.66
CA TRP A 274 -13.44 -38.62 -16.87
C TRP A 274 -12.73 -38.08 -15.63
N LYS A 275 -11.59 -38.68 -15.29
CA LYS A 275 -10.61 -38.15 -14.35
C LYS A 275 -9.60 -37.33 -15.14
N ILE A 276 -9.48 -36.07 -14.74
CA ILE A 276 -8.60 -35.10 -15.37
C ILE A 276 -7.67 -34.47 -14.34
N ARG A 277 -6.56 -33.91 -14.83
CA ARG A 277 -5.77 -32.94 -14.09
C ARG A 277 -5.66 -31.64 -14.86
N TRP A 278 -5.54 -30.54 -14.14
CA TRP A 278 -5.44 -29.22 -14.72
C TRP A 278 -4.46 -28.34 -13.97
N ARG A 279 -3.89 -27.36 -14.66
CA ARG A 279 -3.04 -26.33 -14.08
C ARG A 279 -3.15 -25.02 -14.85
N VAL A 280 -2.65 -23.95 -14.24
CA VAL A 280 -2.56 -22.63 -14.85
C VAL A 280 -1.14 -22.11 -14.73
N THR A 281 -0.59 -21.63 -15.83
CA THR A 281 0.69 -20.94 -15.88
C THR A 281 0.45 -19.51 -16.31
N ALA A 282 1.06 -18.54 -15.62
CA ALA A 282 1.03 -17.14 -16.02
C ALA A 282 2.45 -16.62 -16.18
N THR A 283 2.63 -15.74 -17.16
CA THR A 283 3.91 -15.08 -17.41
C THR A 283 3.69 -13.58 -17.41
N SER A 284 4.47 -12.86 -16.60
CA SER A 284 4.44 -11.41 -16.57
C SER A 284 5.11 -10.79 -17.79
N LYS A 285 4.85 -9.51 -18.03
CA LYS A 285 5.61 -8.73 -19.02
C LYS A 285 7.12 -8.76 -18.78
N ALA A 286 7.54 -8.93 -17.53
CA ALA A 286 8.94 -9.09 -17.15
C ALA A 286 9.50 -10.50 -17.42
N LEU A 287 8.72 -11.38 -18.05
CA LEU A 287 9.05 -12.78 -18.31
C LEU A 287 9.27 -13.60 -17.04
N VAL A 288 8.63 -13.20 -15.94
CA VAL A 288 8.56 -14.01 -14.73
C VAL A 288 7.36 -14.95 -14.86
N THR A 289 7.62 -16.25 -14.83
CA THR A 289 6.59 -17.28 -14.97
C THR A 289 6.27 -17.92 -13.63
N VAL A 290 4.98 -18.11 -13.35
CA VAL A 290 4.46 -18.82 -12.18
C VAL A 290 3.44 -19.87 -12.65
N SER A 291 3.49 -21.06 -12.09
CA SER A 291 2.52 -22.14 -12.38
C SER A 291 1.81 -22.56 -11.10
N SER A 292 0.52 -22.86 -11.21
CA SER A 292 -0.17 -23.62 -10.17
C SER A 292 0.39 -25.04 -10.14
N GLY A 293 0.31 -25.69 -8.98
CA GLY A 293 0.41 -27.14 -8.95
C GLY A 293 -0.70 -27.78 -9.81
N TRP A 294 -0.49 -29.04 -10.20
CA TRP A 294 -1.56 -29.84 -10.82
C TRP A 294 -2.67 -30.09 -9.79
N ARG A 295 -3.91 -29.85 -10.21
CA ARG A 295 -5.12 -30.18 -9.44
C ARG A 295 -5.90 -31.24 -10.21
N LYS A 296 -6.50 -32.19 -9.50
CA LYS A 296 -7.31 -33.27 -10.09
C LYS A 296 -8.80 -32.93 -10.00
N ALA A 297 -9.58 -33.44 -10.94
CA ALA A 297 -11.04 -33.41 -10.88
C ALA A 297 -11.64 -34.63 -11.59
N THR A 298 -12.83 -35.06 -11.16
CA THR A 298 -13.68 -36.00 -11.89
C THR A 298 -14.79 -35.22 -12.56
N VAL A 299 -14.99 -35.40 -13.86
CA VAL A 299 -16.11 -34.83 -14.61
C VAL A 299 -17.36 -35.61 -14.23
N ASP A 300 -18.35 -34.92 -13.69
CA ASP A 300 -19.68 -35.44 -13.37
C ASP A 300 -20.69 -34.54 -14.07
N ALA A 301 -20.91 -34.81 -15.35
CA ALA A 301 -21.91 -34.13 -16.14
C ALA A 301 -23.25 -34.86 -16.00
N ALA A 302 -23.68 -35.16 -14.78
CA ALA A 302 -25.02 -35.62 -14.52
C ALA A 302 -26.02 -34.62 -15.13
N SER A 303 -26.81 -35.12 -16.07
CA SER A 303 -27.91 -34.45 -16.77
C SER A 303 -28.97 -33.89 -15.83
#